data_AF-A0A5B0SJR0-F1
#
_entry.id   AF-A0A5B0SJR0-F1
#
_cell.length_a   1.000
_cell.length_b   1.000
_cell.length_c   1.000
_cell.angle_alpha   90.00
_cell.angle_beta   90.00
_cell.angle_gamma   90.00
#
_symmetry.space_group_name_H-M   'P 1'
#
loop_
_entity.id
_entity.type
_entity.pdbx_description
1 polymer ?
#
loop_
_entity_poly.entity_id
_entity_poly.type
_entity_poly.pdbx_seq_one_letter_code
_entity_poly.pdbx_strand_id
1 'polypeptide(L)'
;MNKIDNSANHIILGVFKTTPRNFLLRDSPLIPFFDIVKRENHLYIIKKCTAPSTHPIKRLINSEISNSPSSHLSPIHSIFDKHLFSNYDLQSIETIHPHIINPWEKFSLPISNLKIKKEEIKSKVQHQIINVKNKSEHLIFTDGSNIPEIGSASAAILDNSFSFSCQINDSNKALAFEAEVQAVLNDPPLSMF
;
A
#
# COMPACT_ATOMS: atom_id res chain seq x y z
N MET A 1 12.74 -13.93 28.93
CA MET A 1 13.28 -14.05 27.56
C MET A 1 13.04 -15.47 27.09
N ASN A 2 12.23 -15.66 26.06
CA ASN A 2 11.55 -16.94 25.79
C ASN A 2 12.49 -17.95 25.09
N LYS A 3 12.43 -19.22 25.51
CA LYS A 3 13.14 -20.34 24.85
C LYS A 3 12.81 -20.45 23.36
N ILE A 4 11.63 -19.97 22.98
CA ILE A 4 11.10 -19.94 21.61
C ILE A 4 11.95 -19.05 20.71
N ASP A 5 12.33 -17.85 21.18
CA ASP A 5 13.13 -16.89 20.42
C ASP A 5 14.52 -17.45 20.10
N ASN A 6 15.11 -18.20 21.03
CA ASN A 6 16.39 -18.87 20.81
C ASN A 6 16.28 -19.98 19.77
N SER A 7 15.18 -20.75 19.79
CA SER A 7 14.99 -21.82 18.83
C SER A 7 14.73 -21.29 17.41
N ALA A 8 13.94 -20.22 17.28
CA ALA A 8 13.67 -19.58 16.00
C ALA A 8 14.94 -18.99 15.38
N ASN A 9 15.76 -18.29 16.17
CA ASN A 9 17.02 -17.71 15.69
C ASN A 9 18.03 -18.78 15.26
N HIS A 10 18.09 -19.92 15.96
CA HIS A 10 18.93 -21.05 15.56
C HIS A 10 18.50 -21.68 14.22
N ILE A 11 17.21 -21.73 13.95
CA ILE A 11 16.67 -22.24 12.68
C ILE A 11 17.00 -21.30 11.53
N ILE A 12 16.85 -19.99 11.74
CA ILE A 12 17.08 -18.97 10.70
C ILE A 12 18.57 -18.84 10.33
N LEU A 13 19.47 -18.95 11.32
CA LEU A 13 20.91 -18.68 11.13
C LEU A 13 21.76 -19.92 10.86
N GLY A 14 21.24 -21.14 11.01
CA GLY A 14 22.02 -22.36 10.83
C GLY A 14 23.20 -22.49 11.83
N VAL A 15 24.26 -23.22 11.45
CA VAL A 15 25.35 -23.76 12.31
C VAL A 15 26.29 -22.69 12.93
N PHE A 16 25.92 -21.42 12.95
CA PHE A 16 26.70 -20.38 13.64
C PHE A 16 26.41 -20.40 15.15
N LYS A 17 26.96 -21.39 15.85
CA LYS A 17 26.78 -21.64 17.30
C LYS A 17 27.25 -20.50 18.22
N THR A 18 28.00 -19.52 17.71
CA THR A 18 28.73 -18.56 18.56
C THR A 18 28.67 -17.10 18.11
N THR A 19 27.91 -16.73 17.07
CA THR A 19 27.75 -15.30 16.75
C THR A 19 27.04 -14.62 17.92
N PRO A 20 27.65 -13.64 18.61
CA PRO A 20 27.04 -13.03 19.78
C PRO A 20 25.72 -12.39 19.34
N ARG A 21 24.60 -12.88 19.86
CA ARG A 21 23.24 -12.40 19.57
C ARG A 21 23.11 -10.89 19.73
N ASN A 22 23.88 -10.30 20.65
CA ASN A 22 23.95 -8.86 20.88
C ASN A 22 24.59 -8.10 19.71
N PHE A 23 25.50 -8.72 18.96
CA PHE A 23 26.15 -8.13 17.79
C PHE A 23 25.20 -8.13 16.58
N LEU A 24 24.42 -9.20 16.40
CA LEU A 24 23.36 -9.23 15.39
C LEU A 24 22.22 -8.26 15.74
N LEU A 25 21.80 -8.15 16.99
CA LEU A 25 20.75 -7.18 17.36
C LEU A 25 21.21 -5.72 17.28
N ARG A 26 22.52 -5.46 17.43
CA ARG A 26 23.09 -4.11 17.44
C ARG A 26 23.45 -3.61 16.04
N ASP A 27 24.00 -4.48 15.19
CA ASP A 27 24.55 -4.09 13.88
C ASP A 27 23.81 -4.73 12.69
N SER A 28 22.76 -5.53 12.91
CA SER A 28 21.94 -6.05 11.80
C SER A 28 20.89 -5.02 11.38
N PRO A 29 20.78 -4.71 10.07
CA PRO A 29 19.64 -3.96 9.54
C PRO A 29 18.34 -4.78 9.53
N LEU A 30 18.37 -6.02 10.01
CA LEU A 30 17.22 -6.92 10.01
C LEU A 30 16.34 -6.62 11.23
N ILE A 31 15.07 -6.31 10.94
CA ILE A 31 14.01 -6.18 11.94
C ILE A 31 13.93 -7.49 12.75
N PRO A 32 13.89 -7.46 14.09
CA PRO A 32 13.75 -8.66 14.90
C PRO A 32 12.54 -9.49 14.49
N PHE A 33 12.68 -10.81 14.50
CA PHE A 33 11.64 -11.73 14.00
C PHE A 33 10.24 -11.48 14.62
N PHE A 34 10.17 -11.24 15.93
CA PHE A 34 8.90 -10.96 16.59
C PHE A 34 8.29 -9.62 16.19
N ASP A 35 9.12 -8.64 15.83
CA ASP A 35 8.63 -7.35 15.33
C ASP A 35 8.10 -7.47 13.90
N ILE A 36 8.71 -8.32 13.07
CA ILE A 36 8.16 -8.70 11.76
C ILE A 36 6.79 -9.36 11.94
N VAL A 37 6.70 -10.38 12.80
CA VAL A 37 5.43 -11.09 13.07
C VAL A 37 4.38 -10.13 13.64
N LYS A 38 4.77 -9.22 14.54
CA LYS A 38 3.88 -8.17 15.08
C LYS A 38 3.35 -7.28 13.97
N ARG A 39 4.22 -6.81 13.08
CA ARG A 39 3.85 -5.96 11.93
C ARG A 39 2.88 -6.66 10.98
N GLU A 40 3.16 -7.92 10.61
CA GLU A 40 2.29 -8.68 9.70
C GLU A 40 0.91 -8.94 10.35
N ASN A 41 0.88 -9.27 11.63
CA ASN A 41 -0.37 -9.43 12.37
C ASN A 41 -1.18 -8.12 12.46
N HIS A 42 -0.50 -6.99 12.67
CA HIS A 42 -1.14 -5.67 12.67
C HIS A 42 -1.72 -5.31 11.31
N LEU A 43 -0.94 -5.49 10.24
CA LEU A 43 -1.39 -5.25 8.87
C LEU A 43 -2.63 -6.12 8.55
N TYR A 44 -2.59 -7.39 8.94
CA TYR A 44 -3.72 -8.29 8.76
C TYR A 44 -4.97 -7.77 9.48
N ILE A 45 -4.85 -7.39 10.75
CA ILE A 45 -5.98 -6.88 11.53
C ILE A 45 -6.55 -5.61 10.91
N ILE A 46 -5.70 -4.63 10.55
CA ILE A 46 -6.14 -3.38 9.92
C ILE A 46 -6.91 -3.65 8.63
N LYS A 47 -6.39 -4.55 7.77
CA LYS A 47 -7.09 -4.98 6.54
C LYS A 47 -8.45 -5.63 6.84
N LYS A 48 -8.59 -6.34 7.97
CA LYS A 48 -9.86 -6.93 8.37
C LYS A 48 -10.79 -5.93 9.07
N CYS A 49 -10.25 -4.88 9.68
CA CYS A 49 -11.03 -3.74 10.16
C CYS A 49 -11.70 -2.96 9.02
N THR A 50 -11.17 -2.99 7.79
CA THR A 50 -11.83 -2.39 6.61
C THR A 50 -12.67 -3.38 5.81
N ALA A 51 -12.74 -4.66 6.20
CA ALA A 51 -13.53 -5.67 5.50
C ALA A 51 -15.05 -5.40 5.62
N PRO A 52 -15.85 -5.86 4.64
CA PRO A 52 -17.31 -5.79 4.69
C PRO A 52 -17.90 -6.44 5.95
N SER A 53 -19.07 -5.98 6.38
CA SER A 53 -19.79 -6.54 7.54
C SER A 53 -20.17 -8.02 7.39
N THR A 54 -20.27 -8.51 6.14
CA THR A 54 -20.52 -9.91 5.81
C THR A 54 -19.32 -10.82 6.08
N HIS A 55 -18.12 -10.27 6.29
CA HIS A 55 -16.91 -11.06 6.51
C HIS A 55 -16.95 -11.74 7.89
N PRO A 56 -16.70 -13.07 7.99
CA PRO A 56 -16.92 -13.83 9.22
C PRO A 56 -16.07 -13.35 10.42
N ILE A 57 -14.87 -12.85 10.13
CA ILE A 57 -13.93 -12.36 11.14
C ILE A 57 -14.30 -10.95 11.64
N LYS A 58 -15.08 -10.17 10.87
CA LYS A 58 -15.41 -8.77 11.22
C LYS A 58 -16.18 -8.69 12.54
N ARG A 59 -17.12 -9.62 12.75
CA ARG A 59 -17.88 -9.72 13.99
C ARG A 59 -16.98 -9.96 15.20
N LEU A 60 -16.00 -10.86 15.06
CA LEU A 60 -15.05 -11.20 16.12
C LEU A 60 -14.14 -10.01 16.46
N ILE A 61 -13.62 -9.32 15.44
CA ILE A 61 -12.80 -8.12 15.63
C ILE A 61 -13.61 -7.04 16.35
N ASN A 62 -14.82 -6.74 15.88
CA ASN A 62 -15.66 -5.72 16.50
C ASN A 62 -15.99 -6.05 17.96
N SER A 63 -16.30 -7.31 18.27
CA SER A 63 -16.57 -7.73 19.65
C SER A 63 -15.35 -7.61 20.55
N GLU A 64 -14.16 -7.91 20.04
CA GLU A 64 -12.92 -7.83 20.84
C GLU A 64 -12.45 -6.37 20.99
N ILE A 65 -12.71 -5.49 20.03
CA ILE A 65 -12.45 -4.05 20.16
C ILE A 65 -13.39 -3.41 21.19
N SER A 66 -14.68 -3.77 21.17
CA SER A 66 -15.67 -3.20 22.08
C SER A 66 -15.56 -3.73 23.50
N ASN A 67 -15.11 -4.98 23.67
CA ASN A 67 -15.07 -5.64 24.97
C ASN A 67 -13.66 -5.60 25.55
N SER A 68 -13.50 -4.94 26.69
CA SER A 68 -12.31 -5.12 27.52
C SER A 68 -12.43 -6.35 28.40
N PRO A 69 -11.62 -7.41 28.22
CA PRO A 69 -11.65 -8.57 29.10
C PRO A 69 -11.18 -8.15 30.49
N SER A 70 -11.91 -8.61 31.50
CA SER A 70 -11.69 -8.25 32.90
C SER A 70 -10.55 -9.01 33.57
N SER A 71 -10.08 -10.13 32.99
CA SER A 71 -9.12 -11.03 33.66
C SER A 71 -8.13 -11.73 32.74
N HIS A 72 -8.55 -12.18 31.56
CA HIS A 72 -7.68 -12.89 30.62
C HIS A 72 -7.76 -12.27 29.23
N LEU A 73 -6.63 -11.77 28.74
CA LEU A 73 -6.51 -11.30 27.36
C LEU A 73 -6.63 -12.51 26.42
N SER A 74 -7.59 -12.47 25.50
CA SER A 74 -7.63 -13.41 24.38
C SER A 74 -6.33 -13.30 23.55
N PRO A 75 -5.95 -14.32 22.76
CA PRO A 75 -4.83 -14.21 21.83
C PRO A 75 -4.98 -13.01 20.90
N ILE A 76 -6.22 -12.69 20.51
CA ILE A 76 -6.56 -11.51 19.74
C ILE A 76 -6.21 -10.24 20.54
N HIS A 77 -6.65 -10.12 21.78
CA HIS A 77 -6.25 -9.04 22.69
C HIS A 77 -4.75 -8.90 22.90
N SER A 78 -3.98 -9.98 22.88
CA SER A 78 -2.51 -9.91 22.97
C SER A 78 -1.85 -9.29 21.73
N ILE A 79 -2.50 -9.41 20.57
CA ILE A 79 -2.07 -8.81 19.30
C ILE A 79 -2.59 -7.38 19.19
N PHE A 80 -3.82 -7.14 19.64
CA PHE A 80 -4.43 -5.82 19.86
C PHE A 80 -3.82 -5.16 21.09
N ASP A 81 -2.56 -4.72 20.97
CA ASP A 81 -1.97 -3.80 21.93
C ASP A 81 -2.84 -2.52 21.94
N LYS A 82 -3.73 -2.39 22.93
CA LYS A 82 -4.79 -1.36 22.95
C LYS A 82 -4.24 0.06 22.78
N HIS A 83 -3.02 0.29 23.23
CA HIS A 83 -2.30 1.55 23.10
C HIS A 83 -1.90 1.90 21.66
N LEU A 84 -1.79 0.91 20.76
CA LEU A 84 -1.45 1.15 19.35
C LEU A 84 -2.70 1.48 18.53
N PHE A 85 -3.81 0.78 18.77
CA PHE A 85 -5.07 1.08 18.09
C PHE A 85 -5.73 2.38 18.54
N SER A 86 -5.51 2.82 19.78
CA SER A 86 -5.96 4.16 20.22
C SER A 86 -5.29 5.29 19.45
N ASN A 87 -4.12 5.06 18.84
CA ASN A 87 -3.45 6.06 18.01
C ASN A 87 -3.98 6.07 16.57
N TYR A 88 -4.62 4.99 16.12
CA TYR A 88 -5.25 4.93 14.81
C TYR A 88 -6.70 5.37 14.96
N ASP A 89 -7.06 6.49 14.34
CA ASP A 89 -8.45 6.85 14.18
C ASP A 89 -9.10 5.93 13.13
N LEU A 90 -9.60 4.78 13.59
CA LEU A 90 -10.25 3.79 12.74
C LEU A 90 -11.48 4.36 12.00
N GLN A 91 -12.07 5.45 12.51
CA GLN A 91 -13.22 6.09 11.88
C GLN A 91 -12.82 6.95 10.69
N SER A 92 -11.60 7.50 10.66
CA SER A 92 -11.09 8.25 9.50
C SER A 92 -10.44 7.36 8.44
N ILE A 93 -10.32 6.05 8.67
CA ILE A 93 -9.82 5.13 7.64
C ILE A 93 -10.86 5.00 6.52
N GLU A 94 -10.56 5.59 5.38
CA GLU A 94 -11.34 5.41 4.16
C GLU A 94 -11.37 3.93 3.76
N THR A 95 -12.57 3.42 3.50
CA THR A 95 -12.76 2.08 2.95
C THR A 95 -12.93 2.17 1.45
N ILE A 96 -11.88 1.80 0.71
CA ILE A 96 -11.97 1.67 -0.74
C ILE A 96 -12.79 0.42 -1.05
N HIS A 97 -13.88 0.59 -1.80
CA HIS A 97 -14.71 -0.51 -2.30
C HIS A 97 -14.32 -0.83 -3.75
N PRO A 98 -13.33 -1.71 -4.00
CA PRO A 98 -12.99 -2.07 -5.36
C PRO A 98 -14.18 -2.77 -6.01
N HIS A 99 -14.53 -2.33 -7.23
CA HIS A 99 -15.51 -3.02 -8.04
C HIS A 99 -14.88 -4.33 -8.54
N ILE A 100 -15.25 -5.46 -7.93
CA ILE A 100 -14.83 -6.78 -8.40
C ILE A 100 -15.62 -7.10 -9.66
N ILE A 101 -14.94 -7.10 -10.81
CA ILE A 101 -15.52 -7.48 -12.09
C ILE A 101 -15.48 -9.01 -12.18
N ASN A 102 -16.64 -9.63 -12.43
CA ASN A 102 -16.67 -11.08 -12.59
C ASN A 102 -16.01 -11.52 -13.91
N PRO A 103 -15.40 -12.72 -13.98
CA PRO A 103 -14.73 -13.18 -15.20
C PRO A 103 -15.64 -13.23 -16.44
N TRP A 104 -16.95 -13.36 -16.25
CA TRP A 104 -17.96 -13.40 -17.33
C TRP A 104 -18.57 -12.03 -17.65
N GLU A 105 -18.22 -10.97 -16.90
CA GLU A 105 -18.66 -9.61 -17.20
C GLU A 105 -17.81 -9.00 -18.31
N LYS A 106 -18.47 -8.34 -19.26
CA LYS A 106 -17.78 -7.59 -20.31
C LYS A 106 -17.30 -6.27 -19.74
N PHE A 107 -16.00 -6.17 -19.47
CA PHE A 107 -15.36 -4.91 -19.15
C PHE A 107 -14.72 -4.31 -20.40
N SER A 108 -15.11 -3.09 -20.74
CA SER A 108 -14.46 -2.30 -21.79
C SER A 108 -14.22 -0.91 -21.22
N LEU A 109 -12.95 -0.54 -21.11
CA LEU A 109 -12.59 0.86 -20.90
C LEU A 109 -12.58 1.56 -22.25
N PRO A 110 -13.14 2.78 -22.34
CA PRO A 110 -13.02 3.56 -23.56
C PRO A 110 -11.54 3.89 -23.79
N ILE A 111 -10.95 3.27 -24.80
CA ILE A 111 -9.56 3.55 -25.17
C ILE A 111 -9.56 4.83 -25.99
N SER A 112 -9.18 5.94 -25.36
CA SER A 112 -8.96 7.20 -26.05
C SER A 112 -7.61 7.19 -26.78
N ASN A 113 -7.53 8.01 -27.83
CA ASN A 113 -6.28 8.38 -28.48
C ASN A 113 -5.52 7.28 -29.24
N LEU A 114 -6.18 6.18 -29.60
CA LEU A 114 -5.62 5.18 -30.51
C LEU A 114 -5.31 5.80 -31.89
N LYS A 115 -4.17 5.41 -32.47
CA LYS A 115 -3.72 5.80 -33.82
C LYS A 115 -3.45 7.30 -34.04
N ILE A 116 -3.32 8.08 -32.97
CA ILE A 116 -2.91 9.48 -33.05
C ILE A 116 -1.39 9.54 -33.17
N LYS A 117 -0.89 10.45 -34.00
CA LYS A 117 0.56 10.67 -34.16
C LYS A 117 1.17 11.24 -32.88
N LYS A 118 2.44 10.91 -32.62
CA LYS A 118 3.15 11.33 -31.40
C LYS A 118 3.26 12.86 -31.29
N GLU A 119 3.28 13.59 -32.40
CA GLU A 119 3.38 15.05 -32.41
C GLU A 119 2.08 15.71 -31.93
N GLU A 120 0.93 15.12 -32.25
CA GLU A 120 -0.40 15.65 -31.92
C GLU A 120 -0.93 15.15 -30.57
N ILE A 121 -0.34 14.07 -30.03
CA ILE A 121 -0.83 13.45 -28.80
C ILE A 121 -0.62 14.35 -27.59
N LYS A 122 0.50 15.08 -27.54
CA LYS A 122 0.86 15.90 -26.37
C LYS A 122 -0.19 16.96 -26.10
N SER A 123 -0.56 17.75 -27.11
CA SER A 123 -1.58 18.80 -26.98
C SER A 123 -2.96 18.23 -26.66
N LYS A 124 -3.33 17.10 -27.27
CA LYS A 124 -4.63 16.46 -27.03
C LYS A 124 -4.79 15.94 -25.61
N VAL A 125 -3.75 15.29 -25.07
CA VAL A 125 -3.73 14.78 -23.69
C VAL A 125 -3.79 15.95 -22.71
N GLN A 126 -3.07 17.05 -22.97
CA GLN A 126 -3.15 18.26 -22.14
C GLN A 126 -4.57 18.83 -22.09
N HIS A 127 -5.26 18.96 -23.23
CA HIS A 127 -6.65 19.40 -23.25
C HIS A 127 -7.59 18.44 -22.49
N GLN A 128 -7.36 17.13 -22.58
CA GLN A 128 -8.13 16.14 -21.82
C GLN A 128 -7.91 16.31 -20.32
N ILE A 129 -6.67 16.45 -19.87
CA ILE A 129 -6.32 16.67 -18.47
C ILE A 129 -7.03 17.94 -17.94
N ILE A 130 -6.96 19.06 -18.67
CA ILE A 130 -7.62 20.31 -18.28
C ILE A 130 -9.15 20.13 -18.15
N ASN A 131 -9.77 19.48 -19.14
CA ASN A 131 -11.20 19.26 -19.15
C ASN A 131 -11.69 18.36 -18.01
N VAL A 132 -10.88 17.36 -17.64
CA VAL A 132 -11.23 16.41 -16.57
C VAL A 132 -10.88 16.98 -15.20
N LYS A 133 -9.77 17.72 -15.04
CA LYS A 133 -9.40 18.40 -13.79
C LYS A 133 -10.51 19.31 -13.25
N ASN A 134 -11.25 19.98 -14.13
CA ASN A 134 -12.39 20.81 -13.75
C ASN A 134 -13.64 20.02 -13.31
N LYS A 135 -13.68 18.70 -13.53
CA LYS A 135 -14.83 17.82 -13.30
C LYS A 135 -14.57 16.71 -12.27
N SER A 136 -13.32 16.34 -12.03
CA SER A 136 -12.93 15.25 -11.14
C SER A 136 -12.08 15.77 -10.00
N GLU A 137 -12.29 15.23 -8.80
CA GLU A 137 -11.47 15.55 -7.63
C GLU A 137 -10.04 15.03 -7.79
N HIS A 138 -9.85 13.84 -8.36
CA HIS A 138 -8.53 13.23 -8.47
C HIS A 138 -8.26 12.65 -9.86
N LEU A 139 -7.11 12.98 -10.42
CA LEU A 139 -6.57 12.38 -11.64
C LEU A 139 -5.42 11.45 -11.28
N ILE A 140 -5.56 10.17 -11.61
CA ILE A 140 -4.55 9.16 -11.35
C ILE A 140 -3.87 8.80 -12.67
N PHE A 141 -2.56 8.98 -12.73
CA PHE A 141 -1.69 8.55 -13.82
C PHE A 141 -0.90 7.34 -13.37
N THR A 142 -0.88 6.29 -14.17
CA THR A 142 -0.11 5.10 -13.90
C THR A 142 0.66 4.72 -15.13
N ASP A 143 1.93 4.37 -14.95
CA ASP A 143 2.75 3.78 -15.99
C ASP A 143 3.51 2.59 -15.43
N GLY A 144 3.81 1.62 -16.27
CA GLY A 144 4.50 0.43 -15.82
C GLY A 144 4.58 -0.65 -16.88
N SER A 145 5.46 -1.61 -16.60
CA SER A 145 5.71 -2.75 -17.48
C SER A 145 4.93 -3.97 -17.03
N ASN A 146 4.30 -4.66 -17.98
CA ASN A 146 3.69 -5.97 -17.75
C ASN A 146 4.76 -7.08 -17.79
N ILE A 147 5.83 -6.95 -17.00
CA ILE A 147 6.85 -7.99 -16.85
C ILE A 147 6.37 -8.97 -15.77
N PRO A 148 6.22 -10.27 -16.10
CA PRO A 148 5.84 -11.28 -15.12
C PRO A 148 6.77 -11.30 -13.91
N GLU A 149 6.20 -11.63 -12.74
CA GLU A 149 6.87 -11.86 -11.44
C GLU A 149 7.36 -10.65 -10.65
N ILE A 150 7.84 -9.56 -11.28
CA ILE A 150 8.44 -8.44 -10.54
C ILE A 150 7.74 -7.09 -10.77
N GLY A 151 7.16 -6.86 -11.96
CA GLY A 151 6.38 -5.67 -12.32
C GLY A 151 6.89 -4.33 -11.75
N SER A 152 7.58 -3.53 -12.55
CA SER A 152 7.91 -2.15 -12.14
C SER A 152 6.87 -1.18 -12.69
N ALA A 153 6.41 -0.29 -11.81
CA ALA A 153 5.41 0.71 -12.15
C ALA A 153 5.64 1.99 -11.32
N SER A 154 5.02 3.07 -11.76
CA SER A 154 4.93 4.34 -11.05
C SER A 154 3.53 4.88 -11.18
N ALA A 155 3.11 5.63 -10.17
CA ALA A 155 1.82 6.29 -10.16
C ALA A 155 1.97 7.75 -9.73
N ALA A 156 1.12 8.61 -10.28
CA ALA A 156 0.93 9.96 -9.80
C ALA A 156 -0.53 10.26 -9.59
N ILE A 157 -0.77 11.15 -8.64
CA ILE A 157 -2.07 11.73 -8.36
C ILE A 157 -1.91 13.23 -8.55
N LEU A 158 -2.81 13.78 -9.37
CA LEU A 158 -3.00 15.22 -9.50
C LEU A 158 -4.38 15.55 -8.94
N ASP A 159 -4.38 16.28 -7.83
CA ASP A 159 -5.54 16.92 -7.24
C ASP A 159 -5.47 18.45 -7.52
N ASN A 160 -6.55 19.16 -7.25
CA ASN A 160 -6.61 20.61 -7.28
C ASN A 160 -5.67 21.26 -6.26
N SER A 161 -5.42 20.58 -5.13
CA SER A 161 -4.65 21.13 -4.01
C SER A 161 -3.23 20.57 -3.89
N PHE A 162 -2.95 19.37 -4.43
CA PHE A 162 -1.63 18.76 -4.36
C PHE A 162 -1.34 17.86 -5.57
N SER A 163 -0.06 17.65 -5.82
CA SER A 163 0.45 16.67 -6.79
C SER A 163 1.40 15.73 -6.06
N PHE A 164 1.24 14.43 -6.27
CA PHE A 164 2.08 13.41 -5.65
C PHE A 164 2.47 12.35 -6.67
N SER A 165 3.72 11.90 -6.64
CA SER A 165 4.20 10.76 -7.43
C SER A 165 4.84 9.72 -6.53
N CYS A 166 4.65 8.45 -6.84
CA CYS A 166 5.32 7.35 -6.16
C CYS A 166 5.77 6.26 -7.14
N GLN A 167 6.85 5.59 -6.76
CA GLN A 167 7.32 4.37 -7.38
C GLN A 167 6.64 3.16 -6.73
N ILE A 168 6.36 2.13 -7.52
CA ILE A 168 5.81 0.85 -7.07
C ILE A 168 6.92 -0.21 -7.22
N ASN A 169 7.24 -0.86 -6.09
CA ASN A 169 8.19 -1.97 -5.92
C ASN A 169 9.69 -1.61 -5.82
N ASP A 170 10.37 -1.36 -6.94
CA ASP A 170 11.85 -1.32 -7.01
C ASP A 170 12.36 0.02 -7.54
N SER A 171 13.05 0.77 -6.68
CA SER A 171 13.47 2.15 -6.96
C SER A 171 14.50 2.30 -8.06
N ASN A 172 15.21 1.24 -8.44
CA ASN A 172 16.19 1.32 -9.54
C ASN A 172 15.54 1.03 -10.90
N LYS A 173 14.45 0.27 -10.91
CA LYS A 173 13.72 -0.13 -12.13
C LYS A 173 12.53 0.78 -12.43
N ALA A 174 11.99 1.44 -11.41
CA ALA A 174 10.84 2.33 -11.54
C ALA A 174 11.20 3.78 -11.96
N LEU A 175 12.49 4.14 -12.04
CA LEU A 175 12.94 5.52 -12.34
C LEU A 175 12.42 6.05 -13.67
N ALA A 176 12.43 5.22 -14.73
CA ALA A 176 11.95 5.63 -16.04
C ALA A 176 10.44 5.93 -16.00
N PHE A 177 9.65 5.01 -15.43
CA PHE A 177 8.21 5.17 -15.28
C PHE A 177 7.86 6.34 -14.35
N GLU A 178 8.65 6.57 -13.30
CA GLU A 178 8.45 7.73 -12.43
C GLU A 178 8.73 9.03 -13.18
N ALA A 179 9.81 9.11 -13.97
CA ALA A 179 10.11 10.29 -14.76
C ALA A 179 9.00 10.58 -15.78
N GLU A 180 8.42 9.56 -16.42
CA GLU A 180 7.29 9.73 -17.36
C GLU A 180 6.04 10.25 -16.65
N VAL A 181 5.72 9.68 -15.49
CA VAL A 181 4.56 10.05 -14.69
C VAL A 181 4.74 11.43 -14.03
N GLN A 182 5.95 11.77 -13.59
CA GLN A 182 6.31 13.10 -13.09
C GLN A 182 6.31 14.15 -14.19
N ALA A 183 6.70 13.81 -15.43
CA ALA A 183 6.61 14.73 -16.55
C ALA A 183 5.16 15.18 -16.79
N VAL A 184 4.17 14.30 -16.55
CA VAL A 184 2.75 14.66 -16.61
C VAL A 184 2.35 15.61 -15.47
N LEU A 185 2.92 15.45 -14.28
CA LEU A 185 2.66 16.35 -13.13
C LEU A 185 3.34 17.71 -13.26
N ASN A 186 4.59 17.74 -13.71
CA ASN A 186 5.48 18.90 -13.77
C ASN A 186 5.33 19.74 -15.04
N ASP A 187 4.55 19.27 -16.01
CA ASP A 187 3.99 20.08 -17.11
C ASP A 187 2.53 20.53 -16.80
N PRO A 188 2.19 21.20 -15.66
CA PRO A 188 0.97 21.99 -15.62
C PRO A 188 1.16 23.20 -16.55
N PRO A 189 0.09 23.82 -17.06
CA PRO A 189 0.20 24.85 -18.08
C PRO A 189 1.16 25.94 -17.61
N LEU A 190 2.06 26.33 -18.52
CA LEU A 190 2.76 27.62 -18.49
C LEU A 190 1.87 28.65 -17.80
N SER A 191 2.35 29.13 -16.66
CA SER A 191 2.06 30.44 -16.08
C SER A 191 1.05 31.27 -16.88
N MET A 192 -0.19 31.32 -16.43
CA MET A 192 -1.04 32.49 -16.68
C MET A 192 -0.84 33.45 -15.51
N PHE A 193 0.23 34.23 -15.60
CA PHE A 193 0.22 35.66 -15.27
C PHE A 193 0.44 36.40 -16.58
#